data_AF-A0A949FQK0-F1
#
_entry.id   AF-A0A949FQK0-F1
#
_cell.length_a   1.000
_cell.length_b   1.000
_cell.length_c   1.000
_cell.angle_alpha   90.00
_cell.angle_beta   90.00
_cell.angle_gamma   90.00
#
_symmetry.space_group_name_H-M   'P 1'
#
loop_
_entity.id
_entity.type
_entity.pdbx_description
1 polymer ?
#
loop_
_entity_poly.entity_id
_entity_poly.type
_entity_poly.pdbx_seq_one_letter_code
_entity_poly.pdbx_strand_id
1 'polypeptide(L)'
;MAKNNEPIVLELAPLPREQMGPFLILGLDKTQVRTEVDEHWADRVKWARRNLIKVPLEDINWAREALNETEKRLKSDIASMNADTADGMIAALSRRYGASGGTINRQWQPLDSEIPLADYNPVAEMIDSHTLRASITPPVIPDVNPDVESILERLS
;
A
#
# COMPACT_ATOMS: atom_id res chain seq x y z
N MET A 1 18.44 -24.43 15.53
CA MET A 1 17.91 -23.38 16.41
C MET A 1 16.53 -22.98 15.90
N ALA A 2 15.51 -23.26 16.71
CA ALA A 2 14.11 -23.06 16.36
C ALA A 2 13.73 -21.58 16.38
N LYS A 3 13.26 -21.06 15.25
CA LYS A 3 12.31 -19.95 15.24
C LYS A 3 10.99 -20.53 14.76
N ASN A 4 10.21 -21.04 15.70
CA ASN A 4 8.78 -21.20 15.52
C ASN A 4 8.21 -19.79 15.37
N ASN A 5 8.20 -19.26 14.14
CA ASN A 5 7.47 -18.03 13.84
C ASN A 5 5.99 -18.36 14.03
N GLU A 6 5.41 -17.90 15.13
CA GLU A 6 3.97 -17.80 15.28
C GLU A 6 3.41 -17.01 14.07
N PRO A 7 2.27 -17.42 13.50
CA PRO A 7 1.75 -16.77 12.30
C PRO A 7 1.41 -15.32 12.61
N ILE A 8 1.96 -14.39 11.82
CA ILE A 8 1.47 -13.01 11.79
C ILE A 8 0.08 -13.08 11.15
N VAL A 9 -0.96 -12.99 11.99
CA VAL A 9 -2.34 -12.98 11.55
C VAL A 9 -2.65 -11.58 11.02
N LEU A 10 -2.58 -11.41 9.71
CA LEU A 10 -3.14 -10.24 9.05
C LEU A 10 -4.66 -10.42 9.03
N GLU A 11 -5.38 -9.61 9.79
CA GLU A 11 -6.85 -9.47 9.73
C GLU A 11 -7.22 -8.85 8.37
N LEU A 12 -7.14 -9.64 7.31
CA LEU A 12 -7.66 -9.28 6.00
C LEU A 12 -9.18 -9.41 6.05
N ALA A 13 -9.89 -8.48 5.41
CA ALA A 13 -11.32 -8.64 5.17
C ALA A 13 -11.57 -10.03 4.52
N PRO A 14 -12.69 -10.72 4.82
CA PRO A 14 -12.97 -12.04 4.27
C PRO A 14 -13.21 -11.92 2.77
N LEU A 15 -12.13 -12.02 2.01
CA LEU A 15 -12.15 -12.07 0.55
C LEU A 15 -12.43 -13.52 0.13
N PRO A 16 -13.18 -13.74 -0.96
CA PRO A 16 -13.30 -15.07 -1.57
C PRO A 16 -11.91 -15.66 -1.84
N ARG A 17 -11.77 -16.98 -1.63
CA ARG A 17 -10.50 -17.71 -1.85
C ARG A 17 -9.92 -17.51 -3.26
N GLU A 18 -10.78 -17.31 -4.25
CA GLU A 18 -10.38 -17.04 -5.64
C GLU A 18 -9.68 -15.66 -5.78
N GLN A 19 -10.06 -14.68 -4.95
CA GLN A 19 -9.47 -13.34 -4.95
C GLN A 19 -8.17 -13.28 -4.14
N MET A 20 -8.11 -14.00 -3.01
CA MET A 20 -6.88 -14.11 -2.21
C MET A 20 -5.80 -14.86 -2.98
N GLY A 21 -6.19 -15.91 -3.69
CA GLY A 21 -5.27 -16.78 -4.41
C GLY A 21 -4.50 -17.76 -3.51
N PRO A 22 -4.03 -18.87 -4.08
CA PRO A 22 -3.45 -19.96 -3.32
C PRO A 22 -2.09 -19.62 -2.69
N PHE A 23 -1.33 -18.70 -3.29
CA PHE A 23 -0.05 -18.22 -2.74
C PHE A 23 -0.25 -17.49 -1.41
N LEU A 24 -1.23 -16.59 -1.34
CA LEU A 24 -1.51 -15.80 -0.15
C LEU A 24 -2.13 -16.65 0.97
N ILE A 25 -2.99 -17.61 0.62
CA ILE A 25 -3.56 -18.59 1.56
C ILE A 25 -2.46 -19.42 2.25
N LEU A 26 -1.45 -19.84 1.50
CA LEU A 26 -0.33 -20.59 2.05
C LEU A 26 0.77 -19.69 2.65
N GLY A 27 0.74 -18.39 2.34
CA GLY A 27 1.79 -17.44 2.70
C GLY A 27 3.11 -17.76 2.02
N LEU A 28 3.04 -18.15 0.75
CA LEU A 28 4.18 -18.42 -0.13
C LEU A 28 4.40 -17.23 -1.05
N ASP A 29 5.66 -16.97 -1.37
CA ASP A 29 6.00 -16.09 -2.49
C ASP A 29 5.78 -16.80 -3.83
N LYS A 30 5.48 -16.04 -4.89
CA LYS A 30 5.23 -16.57 -6.25
C LYS A 30 6.46 -17.26 -6.84
N THR A 31 7.65 -16.89 -6.38
CA THR A 31 8.94 -17.42 -6.83
C THR A 31 9.31 -18.78 -6.22
N GLN A 32 8.57 -19.25 -5.22
CA GLN A 32 8.91 -20.43 -4.43
C GLN A 32 8.76 -21.75 -5.19
N VAL A 33 9.61 -22.71 -4.81
CA VAL A 33 9.72 -24.02 -5.46
C VAL A 33 8.66 -24.97 -4.91
N ARG A 34 8.21 -25.93 -5.72
CA ARG A 34 7.13 -26.87 -5.35
C ARG A 34 7.39 -27.65 -4.07
N THR A 35 8.64 -27.89 -3.70
CA THR A 35 9.03 -28.55 -2.44
C THR A 35 8.64 -27.73 -1.20
N GLU A 36 8.66 -26.39 -1.30
CA GLU A 36 8.32 -25.49 -0.20
C GLU A 36 6.79 -25.39 -0.01
N VAL A 37 6.00 -25.74 -1.03
CA VAL A 37 4.53 -25.74 -0.97
C VAL A 37 3.99 -26.71 0.08
N ASP A 38 4.54 -27.92 0.13
CA ASP A 38 4.09 -28.95 1.06
C ASP A 38 4.48 -28.61 2.52
N GLU A 39 5.62 -27.96 2.73
CA GLU A 39 6.06 -27.49 4.05
C GLU A 39 5.14 -26.40 4.58
N HIS A 40 4.87 -25.37 3.76
CA HIS A 40 3.96 -24.29 4.10
C HIS A 40 2.51 -24.78 4.29
N TRP A 41 2.05 -25.72 3.45
CA TRP A 41 0.76 -26.38 3.64
C TRP A 41 0.68 -27.09 5.00
N ALA A 42 1.70 -27.88 5.34
CA ALA A 42 1.71 -28.62 6.60
C ALA A 42 1.64 -27.67 7.82
N ASP A 43 2.35 -26.54 7.77
CA ASP A 43 2.31 -25.54 8.85
C ASP A 43 0.97 -24.81 8.92
N ARG A 44 0.37 -24.46 7.78
CA ARG A 44 -0.97 -23.85 7.72
C ARG A 44 -2.05 -24.79 8.26
N VAL A 45 -1.97 -26.08 7.97
CA VAL A 45 -2.88 -27.09 8.55
C VAL A 45 -2.70 -27.19 10.07
N LYS A 46 -1.47 -27.19 10.58
CA LYS A 46 -1.22 -27.18 12.04
C LYS A 46 -1.81 -25.92 12.68
N TRP A 47 -1.66 -24.76 12.05
CA TRP A 47 -2.18 -23.49 12.57
C TRP A 47 -3.70 -23.41 12.54
N ALA A 48 -4.33 -23.87 11.46
CA ALA A 48 -5.79 -23.93 11.36
C ALA A 48 -6.38 -24.86 12.43
N ARG A 49 -5.78 -26.04 12.64
CA ARG A 49 -6.23 -26.98 13.70
C ARG A 49 -6.06 -26.43 15.12
N ARG A 50 -5.13 -25.50 15.31
CA ARG A 50 -4.88 -24.82 16.60
C ARG A 50 -5.67 -23.51 16.74
N ASN A 51 -6.57 -23.19 15.81
CA ASN A 51 -7.31 -21.93 15.74
C ASN A 51 -6.40 -20.68 15.76
N LEU A 52 -5.17 -20.80 15.25
CA LEU A 52 -4.23 -19.67 15.15
C LEU A 52 -4.48 -18.80 13.92
N ILE A 53 -5.23 -19.31 12.94
CA ILE A 53 -5.63 -18.61 11.72
C ILE A 53 -7.13 -18.83 11.47
N LYS A 54 -7.80 -17.83 10.89
CA LYS A 54 -9.24 -17.88 10.54
C LYS A 54 -9.52 -18.56 9.19
N VAL A 55 -8.49 -19.02 8.48
CA VAL A 55 -8.64 -19.64 7.16
C VAL A 55 -9.18 -21.07 7.32
N PRO A 56 -10.27 -21.46 6.62
CA PRO A 56 -10.81 -22.81 6.73
C PRO A 56 -9.87 -23.85 6.12
N LEU A 57 -9.92 -25.08 6.63
CA LEU A 57 -9.09 -26.19 6.15
C LEU A 57 -9.33 -26.52 4.67
N GLU A 58 -10.55 -26.30 4.19
CA GLU A 58 -10.93 -26.50 2.79
C GLU A 58 -10.13 -25.60 1.84
N ASP A 59 -9.96 -24.33 2.20
CA ASP A 59 -9.21 -23.36 1.39
C ASP A 59 -7.71 -23.66 1.40
N ILE A 60 -7.18 -24.17 2.52
CA ILE A 60 -5.77 -24.60 2.63
C ILE A 60 -5.50 -25.81 1.73
N ASN A 61 -6.43 -26.78 1.69
CA ASN A 61 -6.29 -27.95 0.82
C ASN A 61 -6.47 -27.57 -0.65
N TRP A 62 -7.45 -26.72 -0.96
CA TRP A 62 -7.63 -26.16 -2.30
C TRP A 62 -6.36 -25.46 -2.78
N ALA A 63 -5.71 -24.65 -1.93
CA ALA A 63 -4.50 -23.93 -2.30
C ALA A 63 -3.33 -24.89 -2.64
N ARG A 64 -3.19 -25.98 -1.89
CA ARG A 64 -2.19 -27.03 -2.19
C ARG A 64 -2.46 -27.70 -3.53
N GLU A 65 -3.71 -28.07 -3.81
CA GLU A 65 -4.10 -28.69 -5.09
C GLU A 65 -3.88 -27.73 -6.26
N ALA A 66 -4.25 -26.46 -6.11
CA ALA A 66 -4.08 -25.43 -7.13
C ALA A 66 -2.61 -25.17 -7.48
N LEU A 67 -1.69 -25.26 -6.50
CA LEU A 67 -0.25 -25.05 -6.74
C LEU A 67 0.51 -26.30 -7.22
N ASN A 68 -0.04 -27.50 -7.02
CA ASN A 68 0.60 -28.74 -7.43
C ASN A 68 0.49 -29.01 -8.94
N GLU A 69 -0.59 -28.55 -9.58
CA GLU A 69 -0.77 -28.64 -11.02
C GLU A 69 -0.26 -27.37 -11.72
N THR A 70 0.63 -27.52 -12.70
CA THR A 70 1.27 -26.40 -13.40
C THR A 70 0.27 -25.47 -14.08
N GLU A 71 -0.78 -26.03 -14.70
CA GLU A 71 -1.84 -25.23 -15.34
C GLU A 71 -2.71 -24.48 -14.33
N LYS A 72 -3.06 -25.11 -13.20
CA LYS A 72 -3.84 -24.48 -12.14
C LYS A 72 -3.03 -23.41 -11.41
N ARG A 73 -1.72 -23.63 -11.25
CA ARG A 73 -0.78 -22.66 -10.69
C ARG A 73 -0.74 -21.40 -11.56
N LEU A 74 -0.61 -21.57 -12.88
CA LEU A 74 -0.61 -20.44 -13.82
C LEU A 74 -1.94 -19.69 -13.83
N LYS A 75 -3.08 -20.41 -13.88
CA LYS A 75 -4.41 -19.79 -13.83
C LYS A 75 -4.64 -19.03 -12.52
N SER A 76 -4.20 -19.60 -11.41
CA SER A 76 -4.31 -18.97 -10.09
C SER A 76 -3.38 -17.78 -9.95
N ASP A 77 -2.20 -17.80 -10.59
CA ASP A 77 -1.30 -16.65 -10.64
C ASP A 77 -1.90 -15.49 -11.46
N ILE A 78 -2.55 -15.79 -12.58
CA ILE A 78 -3.26 -14.80 -13.41
C ILE A 78 -4.47 -14.20 -12.67
N ALA A 79 -5.19 -15.02 -11.91
CA ALA A 79 -6.38 -14.60 -11.17
C ALA A 79 -6.05 -13.89 -9.83
N SER A 80 -4.94 -14.26 -9.18
CA SER A 80 -4.56 -13.73 -7.88
C SER A 80 -3.78 -12.42 -8.01
N MET A 81 -4.32 -11.35 -7.41
CA MET A 81 -3.67 -10.05 -7.25
C MET A 81 -3.28 -9.30 -8.52
N ASN A 82 -3.95 -9.55 -9.64
CA ASN A 82 -4.04 -8.58 -10.71
C ASN A 82 -5.49 -8.11 -10.79
N ALA A 83 -5.86 -7.12 -9.96
CA ALA A 83 -7.07 -6.32 -10.21
C ALA A 83 -7.09 -5.80 -11.66
N ASP A 84 -5.91 -5.71 -12.27
CA ASP A 84 -5.68 -5.32 -13.65
C ASP A 84 -5.99 -6.40 -14.72
N THR A 85 -5.86 -7.69 -14.42
CA THR A 85 -6.22 -8.77 -15.37
C THR A 85 -7.67 -9.19 -15.24
N ALA A 86 -8.28 -9.06 -14.06
CA ALA A 86 -9.67 -9.44 -13.84
C ALA A 86 -10.66 -8.47 -14.52
N ASP A 87 -10.40 -7.17 -14.45
CA ASP A 87 -11.32 -6.13 -14.97
C ASP A 87 -10.78 -5.40 -16.21
N GLY A 88 -9.49 -5.61 -16.54
CA GLY A 88 -8.83 -4.96 -17.67
C GLY A 88 -8.80 -3.44 -17.57
N MET A 89 -9.10 -2.88 -16.39
CA MET A 89 -9.35 -1.45 -16.22
C MET A 89 -8.08 -0.65 -16.42
N ILE A 90 -6.92 -1.05 -15.88
CA ILE A 90 -5.67 -0.29 -16.11
C ILE A 90 -5.18 -0.54 -17.53
N ALA A 91 -5.40 -1.72 -18.12
CA ALA A 91 -5.18 -1.91 -19.55
C ALA A 91 -6.08 -1.01 -20.44
N ALA A 92 -7.32 -0.76 -20.03
CA ALA A 92 -8.25 0.15 -20.71
C ALA A 92 -7.86 1.61 -20.49
N LEU A 93 -7.48 1.99 -19.26
CA LEU A 93 -6.97 3.32 -18.93
C LEU A 93 -5.64 3.59 -19.63
N SER A 94 -4.71 2.64 -19.64
CA SER A 94 -3.42 2.73 -20.32
C SER A 94 -3.59 2.92 -21.83
N ARG A 95 -4.52 2.15 -22.45
CA ARG A 95 -4.91 2.36 -23.86
C ARG A 95 -5.55 3.73 -24.08
N ARG A 96 -6.44 4.16 -23.19
CA ARG A 96 -7.15 5.45 -23.30
C ARG A 96 -6.23 6.65 -23.10
N TYR A 97 -5.23 6.54 -22.23
CA TYR A 97 -4.35 7.63 -21.84
C TYR A 97 -2.95 7.56 -22.47
N GLY A 98 -2.68 6.54 -23.31
CA GLY A 98 -1.46 6.43 -24.11
C GLY A 98 -0.22 6.07 -23.29
N ALA A 99 -0.37 5.33 -22.19
CA ALA A 99 0.74 4.96 -21.30
C ALA A 99 1.58 3.78 -21.81
N SER A 100 1.18 3.15 -22.92
CA SER A 100 1.90 2.03 -23.53
C SER A 100 3.01 2.52 -24.46
N GLY A 101 4.27 2.38 -24.05
CA GLY A 101 5.41 2.45 -24.98
C GLY A 101 6.51 3.48 -24.69
N GLY A 102 6.61 4.02 -23.48
CA GLY A 102 7.73 4.91 -23.10
C GLY A 102 7.73 6.30 -23.76
N THR A 103 6.87 6.51 -24.76
CA THR A 103 6.53 7.80 -25.33
C THR A 103 5.13 8.18 -24.88
N ILE A 104 5.02 9.27 -24.11
CA ILE A 104 3.75 9.86 -23.66
C ILE A 104 3.09 10.52 -24.88
N ASN A 105 2.49 9.71 -25.76
CA ASN A 105 1.60 10.20 -26.79
C ASN A 105 0.22 10.40 -26.16
N ARG A 106 0.03 11.56 -25.52
CA ARG A 106 -1.27 11.96 -24.95
C ARG A 106 -2.30 12.02 -26.08
N GLN A 107 -3.20 11.06 -26.14
CA GLN A 107 -4.37 11.10 -27.04
C GLN A 107 -5.50 11.98 -26.49
N TRP A 108 -5.31 12.57 -25.31
CA TRP A 108 -6.27 13.41 -24.62
C TRP A 108 -5.68 14.82 -24.47
N GLN A 109 -6.48 15.84 -24.78
CA GLN A 109 -6.17 17.22 -24.41
C GLN A 109 -6.70 17.47 -22.99
N PRO A 110 -5.92 18.08 -22.10
CA PRO A 110 -6.44 18.52 -20.80
C PRO A 110 -7.61 19.49 -21.04
N LEU A 111 -8.69 19.32 -20.26
CA LEU A 111 -9.89 20.15 -20.38
C LEU A 111 -9.61 21.62 -20.06
N ASP A 112 -8.57 21.86 -19.28
CA ASP A 112 -8.05 23.17 -18.93
C ASP A 112 -6.54 23.16 -19.19
N SER A 113 -6.11 23.93 -20.17
CA SER A 113 -4.70 24.23 -20.38
C SER A 113 -4.44 25.59 -19.74
N GLU A 114 -4.40 25.61 -18.40
CA GLU A 114 -3.96 26.79 -17.69
C GLU A 114 -2.58 27.22 -18.21
N ILE A 115 -2.36 28.53 -18.26
CA ILE A 115 -1.08 29.12 -18.64
C ILE A 115 0.00 28.48 -17.76
N PRO A 116 1.10 27.96 -18.33
CA PRO A 116 2.20 27.42 -17.53
C PRO A 116 2.56 28.41 -16.42
N LEU A 117 2.71 27.93 -15.18
CA LEU A 117 2.99 28.79 -14.02
C LEU A 117 4.25 29.66 -14.21
N ALA A 118 5.17 29.25 -15.09
CA ALA A 118 6.33 30.03 -15.48
C ALA A 118 5.98 31.34 -16.22
N ASP A 119 4.88 31.34 -16.97
CA ASP A 119 4.37 32.48 -17.74
C ASP A 119 3.28 33.24 -16.98
N TYR A 120 2.93 32.78 -15.77
CA TYR A 120 1.95 33.42 -14.91
C TYR A 120 2.59 34.62 -14.20
N ASN A 121 2.32 35.82 -14.69
CA ASN A 121 2.72 37.05 -14.01
C ASN A 121 1.59 37.51 -13.09
N PRO A 122 1.70 37.35 -11.76
CA PRO A 122 0.65 37.79 -10.85
C PRO A 122 0.45 39.31 -11.01
N VAL A 123 -0.79 39.73 -11.20
CA VAL A 123 -1.16 41.16 -11.36
C VAL A 123 -0.92 41.96 -10.08
N ALA A 124 -0.74 41.28 -8.94
CA ALA A 124 -0.44 41.92 -7.68
C ALA A 124 1.04 42.32 -7.62
N GLU A 125 1.30 43.60 -7.33
CA GLU A 125 2.63 44.07 -6.96
C GLU A 125 3.14 43.25 -5.78
N MET A 126 4.13 42.38 -6.03
CA MET A 126 4.81 41.65 -4.96
C MET A 126 5.54 42.66 -4.08
N ILE A 127 5.01 42.90 -2.88
CA ILE A 127 5.67 43.70 -1.86
C ILE A 127 6.99 43.00 -1.51
N ASP A 128 8.09 43.77 -1.51
CA ASP A 128 9.40 43.24 -1.15
C ASP A 128 9.39 42.63 0.26
N SER A 129 9.90 41.40 0.36
CA SER A 129 9.95 40.66 1.61
C SER A 129 10.75 41.38 2.71
N HIS A 130 11.73 42.22 2.35
CA HIS A 130 12.49 43.00 3.32
C HIS A 130 11.67 44.16 3.89
N THR A 131 10.88 44.87 3.08
CA THR A 131 9.99 45.92 3.58
C THR A 131 8.86 45.35 4.44
N LEU A 132 8.30 44.19 4.09
CA LEU A 132 7.30 43.51 4.91
C LEU A 132 7.87 43.08 6.27
N ARG A 133 9.08 42.52 6.30
CA ARG A 133 9.72 42.11 7.57
C ARG A 133 10.07 43.30 8.45
N ALA A 134 10.42 44.43 7.85
CA ALA A 134 10.71 45.66 8.59
C ALA A 134 9.46 46.31 9.21
N SER A 135 8.27 46.09 8.63
CA SER A 135 7.01 46.64 9.16
C SER A 135 6.37 45.80 10.26
N ILE A 136 6.76 44.52 10.39
CA ILE A 136 6.27 43.64 11.45
C ILE A 136 7.04 43.92 12.73
N THR A 137 6.38 44.50 13.72
CA THR A 137 6.95 44.63 15.07
C THR A 137 6.73 43.31 15.81
N PRO A 138 7.77 42.55 16.19
CA PRO A 138 7.59 41.32 16.95
C PRO A 138 7.02 41.65 18.33
N PRO A 139 6.10 40.83 18.87
CA PRO A 139 5.57 41.02 20.21
C PRO A 139 6.70 40.89 21.24
N VAL A 140 6.68 41.74 22.26
CA VAL A 140 7.61 41.65 23.39
C VAL A 140 7.30 40.35 24.14
N ILE A 141 8.24 39.41 24.13
CA ILE A 141 8.17 38.20 24.94
C ILE A 141 8.61 38.60 26.35
N PRO A 142 7.76 38.45 27.39
CA PRO A 142 8.17 38.71 28.76
C PRO A 142 9.21 37.67 29.21
N ASP A 143 10.33 38.14 29.78
CA ASP A 143 11.46 37.31 30.23
C ASP A 143 11.13 36.38 31.42
N VAL A 144 10.02 36.62 32.10
CA VAL A 144 9.59 35.82 33.25
C VAL A 144 8.13 35.45 33.04
N ASN A 145 7.89 34.18 32.69
CA ASN A 145 6.55 33.63 32.73
C ASN A 145 6.28 33.21 34.19
N PRO A 146 5.40 33.91 34.94
CA PRO A 146 5.20 33.66 36.37
C PRO A 146 4.78 32.21 36.68
N ASP A 147 4.24 31.51 35.69
CA ASP A 147 3.86 30.11 35.80
C ASP A 147 5.06 29.16 35.94
N VAL A 148 6.27 29.55 35.50
CA VAL A 148 7.45 28.70 35.57
C VAL A 148 7.90 28.45 37.01
N GLU A 149 7.84 29.46 37.88
CA GLU A 149 8.14 29.29 39.31
C GLU A 149 7.14 28.33 39.97
N SER A 150 5.85 28.47 39.64
CA SER A 150 4.79 27.60 40.18
C SER A 150 4.89 26.13 39.73
N ILE A 151 5.42 25.90 38.52
CA ILE A 151 5.64 24.55 37.97
C ILE A 151 6.87 23.91 38.63
N LEU A 152 7.92 24.69 38.89
CA LEU A 152 9.13 24.21 39.57
C LEU A 152 8.86 23.83 41.03
N GLU A 153 8.04 24.59 41.78
CA GLU A 153 7.63 24.22 43.14
C GLU A 153 6.79 22.94 43.20
N ARG A 154 6.01 22.63 42.16
CA ARG A 154 5.22 21.39 42.08
C ARG A 154 6.04 20.15 41.73
N LEU A 155 7.26 20.32 41.23
CA LEU A 155 8.16 19.25 40.81
C LEU A 155 9.25 18.94 41.86
N SER A 156 9.38 19.73 42.93
CA SER A 156 10.23 19.46 44.10
C SER A 156 9.48 18.71 45.19
#